data_AF-A0A7V0LSX8-F1
#
_entry.id   AF-A0A7V0LSX8-F1
#
_cell.length_a   1.000
_cell.length_b   1.000
_cell.length_c   1.000
_cell.angle_alpha   90.00
_cell.angle_beta   90.00
_cell.angle_gamma   90.00
#
_symmetry.space_group_name_H-M   'P 1'
#
loop_
_entity.id
_entity.type
_entity.pdbx_description
1 polymer ?
#
loop_
_entity_poly.entity_id
_entity_poly.type
_entity_poly.pdbx_seq_one_letter_code
_entity_poly.pdbx_strand_id
1 'polypeptide(L)'
;MATKGAFPESEQRRYKAAPFNLKRGYANGILAIEQSYCAFDFGSVQMVSDRAFFSVDGELLLGVRVDAEGRLGLSLTLYDDADALLVLIDDDEWISGDPAVWDLEADWQRLTLRRSLRDIRLRLDASRFPMRLKARLRKNGALIDITPRGVFLDDGTRDIASSLQELCLVNMGIHIDTASGEIRLGEEREGVIVSDPDHLSRLARGTQAFAKLRARR
;
A
#
# COMPACT_ATOMS: atom_id res chain seq x y z
N MET A 1 14.34 16.09 1.53
CA MET A 1 14.62 17.45 2.05
C MET A 1 13.26 18.13 2.15
N ALA A 2 12.70 18.20 3.36
CA ALA A 2 11.29 18.55 3.57
C ALA A 2 11.09 20.07 3.68
N THR A 3 10.28 20.68 2.80
CA THR A 3 9.86 22.07 2.98
C THR A 3 8.61 22.12 3.86
N LYS A 4 8.83 22.16 5.19
CA LYS A 4 7.87 22.65 6.19
C LYS A 4 7.43 24.07 5.81
N GLY A 5 6.32 24.28 5.10
CA GLY A 5 5.50 25.51 5.08
C GLY A 5 6.19 26.89 5.01
N ALA A 6 7.47 26.98 4.67
CA ALA A 6 8.32 28.17 4.81
C ALA A 6 8.55 28.88 3.47
N PHE A 7 7.95 28.36 2.40
CA PHE A 7 8.17 28.83 1.04
C PHE A 7 6.86 29.32 0.42
N PRO A 8 6.83 30.54 -0.14
CA PRO A 8 5.73 31.04 -0.96
C PRO A 8 5.36 30.07 -2.08
N GLU A 9 4.12 30.08 -2.54
CA GLU A 9 3.61 29.15 -3.58
C GLU A 9 4.47 29.17 -4.86
N SER A 10 5.00 30.33 -5.23
CA SER A 10 5.93 30.49 -6.35
C SER A 10 7.24 29.71 -6.17
N GLU A 11 7.77 29.64 -4.95
CA GLU A 11 8.97 28.87 -4.67
C GLU A 11 8.68 27.38 -4.51
N GLN A 12 7.49 27.01 -4.00
CA GLN A 12 7.04 25.62 -4.04
C GLN A 12 6.95 25.11 -5.49
N ARG A 13 6.39 25.91 -6.41
CA ARG A 13 6.38 25.61 -7.85
C ARG A 13 7.79 25.47 -8.42
N ARG A 14 8.76 26.29 -7.97
CA ARG A 14 10.17 26.20 -8.37
C ARG A 14 10.85 24.90 -7.90
N TYR A 15 10.58 24.45 -6.68
CA TYR A 15 11.11 23.17 -6.18
C TYR A 15 10.42 21.96 -6.83
N LYS A 16 9.12 22.07 -7.12
CA LYS A 16 8.31 21.07 -7.84
C LYS A 16 8.68 20.97 -9.32
N ALA A 17 9.15 22.06 -9.93
CA ALA A 17 9.66 22.07 -11.31
C ALA A 17 10.95 21.25 -11.49
N ALA A 18 11.62 20.87 -10.40
CA ALA A 18 12.79 20.01 -10.45
C ALA A 18 12.86 19.12 -9.19
N PRO A 19 12.02 18.06 -9.13
CA PRO A 19 11.87 17.19 -7.96
C PRO A 19 13.22 16.60 -7.55
N PHE A 20 13.43 16.46 -6.24
CA PHE A 20 14.71 16.01 -5.66
C PHE A 20 15.19 14.67 -6.24
N ASN A 21 14.26 13.77 -6.57
CA ASN A 21 14.57 12.44 -7.13
C ASN A 21 14.94 12.50 -8.62
N LEU A 22 14.33 13.41 -9.38
CA LEU A 22 14.66 13.68 -10.80
C LEU A 22 16.09 14.24 -10.91
N LYS A 23 16.50 15.10 -9.97
CA LYS A 23 17.87 15.64 -9.91
C LYS A 23 18.93 14.61 -9.55
N ARG A 24 18.56 13.49 -8.94
CA ARG A 24 19.50 12.44 -8.47
C ARG A 24 19.41 11.13 -9.25
N GLY A 25 18.62 11.06 -10.31
CA GLY A 25 18.48 9.85 -11.12
C GLY A 25 17.73 8.70 -10.44
N TYR A 26 17.03 8.97 -9.34
CA TYR A 26 16.25 7.97 -8.59
C TYR A 26 14.82 7.79 -9.13
N ALA A 27 14.56 8.26 -10.35
CA ALA A 27 13.26 8.13 -11.01
C ALA A 27 12.91 6.68 -11.36
N ASN A 28 13.87 5.74 -11.29
CA ASN A 28 13.68 4.33 -11.65
C ASN A 28 13.10 3.47 -10.51
N GLY A 29 12.49 4.06 -9.47
CA GLY A 29 11.41 3.44 -8.67
C GLY A 29 11.68 2.19 -7.82
N ILE A 30 12.84 1.55 -7.89
CA ILE A 30 13.02 0.20 -7.33
C ILE A 30 13.33 0.24 -5.81
N LEU A 31 12.48 -0.44 -5.02
CA LEU A 31 12.77 -0.76 -3.62
C LEU A 31 13.43 -2.13 -3.50
N ALA A 32 14.70 -2.15 -3.11
CA ALA A 32 15.41 -3.40 -2.82
C ALA A 32 14.89 -4.03 -1.52
N ILE A 33 14.71 -5.35 -1.50
CA ILE A 33 14.34 -6.12 -0.31
C ILE A 33 15.21 -7.38 -0.23
N GLU A 34 15.38 -7.93 0.98
CA GLU A 34 16.18 -9.14 1.21
C GLU A 34 15.32 -10.42 1.27
N GLN A 35 14.01 -10.27 1.12
CA GLN A 35 13.01 -11.32 1.28
C GLN A 35 12.37 -11.69 -0.07
N SER A 36 11.97 -12.95 -0.22
CA SER A 36 11.39 -13.49 -1.46
C SER A 36 9.85 -13.47 -1.50
N TYR A 37 9.23 -12.76 -0.56
CA TYR A 37 7.78 -12.62 -0.43
C TYR A 37 7.40 -11.34 0.34
N CYS A 38 6.19 -10.85 0.12
CA CYS A 38 5.62 -9.75 0.88
C CYS A 38 5.19 -10.25 2.26
N ALA A 39 5.79 -9.70 3.31
CA ALA A 39 5.31 -9.81 4.67
C ALA A 39 5.07 -8.40 5.20
N PHE A 40 3.82 -8.09 5.54
CA PHE A 40 3.44 -6.79 6.06
C PHE A 40 2.86 -6.90 7.47
N ASP A 41 3.19 -5.90 8.28
CA ASP A 41 2.62 -5.68 9.60
C ASP A 41 1.84 -4.36 9.63
N PHE A 42 0.54 -4.45 9.91
CA PHE A 42 -0.40 -3.35 10.10
C PHE A 42 -0.89 -3.29 11.56
N GLY A 43 -0.03 -3.61 12.53
CA GLY A 43 -0.38 -3.64 13.96
C GLY A 43 -0.93 -5.01 14.38
N SER A 44 -2.25 -5.11 14.57
CA SER A 44 -2.88 -6.39 14.92
C SER A 44 -3.12 -7.29 13.70
N VAL A 45 -3.02 -6.75 12.48
CA VAL A 45 -3.21 -7.48 11.22
C VAL A 45 -1.87 -7.65 10.51
N GLN A 46 -1.62 -8.84 9.99
CA GLN A 46 -0.48 -9.16 9.15
C GLN A 46 -0.95 -9.65 7.78
N MET A 47 -0.10 -9.53 6.77
CA MET A 47 -0.34 -10.10 5.45
C MET A 47 0.93 -10.78 4.97
N VAL A 48 0.81 -12.02 4.48
CA VAL A 48 1.93 -12.80 3.93
C VAL A 48 1.54 -13.36 2.57
N SER A 49 2.21 -12.93 1.51
CA SER A 49 1.86 -13.29 0.13
C SER A 49 3.01 -13.02 -0.84
N ASP A 50 2.92 -13.48 -2.09
CA ASP A 50 3.77 -12.97 -3.18
C ASP A 50 3.33 -11.57 -3.62
N ARG A 51 2.05 -11.24 -3.37
CA ARG A 51 1.43 -9.93 -3.64
C ARG A 51 0.50 -9.49 -2.51
N ALA A 52 0.63 -8.24 -2.08
CA ALA A 52 -0.36 -7.56 -1.24
C ALA A 52 -1.21 -6.65 -2.12
N PHE A 53 -2.52 -6.72 -2.04
CA PHE A 53 -3.35 -5.83 -2.86
C PHE A 53 -4.72 -5.51 -2.26
N PHE A 54 -5.20 -4.33 -2.63
CA PHE A 54 -6.40 -3.69 -2.11
C PHE A 54 -7.19 -3.12 -3.30
N SER A 55 -8.49 -3.42 -3.36
CA SER A 55 -9.32 -3.00 -4.49
C SER A 55 -10.70 -2.51 -4.07
N VAL A 56 -11.28 -1.63 -4.88
CA VAL A 56 -12.66 -1.19 -4.77
C VAL A 56 -13.35 -1.34 -6.12
N ASP A 57 -14.50 -2.02 -6.13
CA ASP A 57 -15.31 -2.31 -7.32
C ASP A 57 -14.51 -2.99 -8.43
N GLY A 58 -13.66 -3.97 -8.04
CA GLY A 58 -12.78 -4.70 -8.95
C GLY A 58 -11.55 -3.94 -9.43
N GLU A 59 -11.39 -2.65 -9.08
CA GLU A 59 -10.22 -1.87 -9.46
C GLU A 59 -9.15 -1.89 -8.39
N LEU A 60 -7.92 -2.19 -8.80
CA LEU A 60 -6.75 -2.15 -7.94
C LEU A 60 -6.41 -0.72 -7.52
N LEU A 61 -6.47 -0.44 -6.22
CA LEU A 61 -6.03 0.83 -5.66
C LEU A 61 -4.59 0.79 -5.16
N LEU A 62 -4.16 -0.36 -4.64
CA LEU A 62 -2.77 -0.58 -4.22
C LEU A 62 -2.42 -2.03 -4.43
N GLY A 63 -1.33 -2.28 -5.16
CA GLY A 63 -0.69 -3.57 -5.32
C GLY A 63 0.79 -3.45 -4.95
N VAL A 64 1.31 -4.42 -4.21
CA VAL A 64 2.72 -4.56 -3.94
C VAL A 64 3.11 -6.01 -4.20
N ARG A 65 4.16 -6.24 -4.99
CA ARG A 65 4.60 -7.59 -5.35
C ARG A 65 6.11 -7.73 -5.22
N VAL A 66 6.57 -8.95 -4.94
CA VAL A 66 8.00 -9.29 -5.12
C VAL A 66 8.19 -9.86 -6.52
N ASP A 67 9.08 -9.27 -7.30
CA ASP A 67 9.40 -9.75 -8.65
C ASP A 67 10.40 -10.92 -8.65
N ALA A 68 10.70 -11.44 -9.83
CA ALA A 68 11.61 -12.58 -10.00
C ALA A 68 13.05 -12.27 -9.55
N GLU A 69 13.43 -11.00 -9.54
CA GLU A 69 14.74 -10.51 -9.13
C GLU A 69 14.82 -10.17 -7.62
N GLY A 70 13.72 -10.37 -6.88
CA GLY A 70 13.67 -10.06 -5.44
C GLY A 70 13.51 -8.58 -5.14
N ARG A 71 12.94 -7.80 -6.06
CA ARG A 71 12.61 -6.38 -5.87
C ARG A 71 11.14 -6.24 -5.53
N LEU A 72 10.83 -5.17 -4.79
CA LEU A 72 9.46 -4.85 -4.40
C LEU A 72 8.87 -3.84 -5.39
N GLY A 73 7.94 -4.30 -6.23
CA GLY A 73 7.22 -3.47 -7.19
C GLY A 73 5.90 -2.95 -6.65
N LEU A 74 5.49 -1.76 -7.11
CA LEU A 74 4.31 -1.02 -6.68
C LEU A 74 3.37 -0.72 -7.86
N SER A 75 2.09 -1.03 -7.69
CA SER A 75 1.00 -0.50 -8.49
C SER A 75 0.09 0.32 -7.58
N LEU A 76 -0.31 1.53 -7.99
CA LEU A 76 -1.06 2.45 -7.15
C LEU A 76 -2.02 3.31 -7.98
N THR A 77 -3.28 3.32 -7.60
CA THR A 77 -4.30 4.22 -8.15
C THR A 77 -4.87 5.07 -7.02
N LEU A 78 -4.73 6.39 -7.12
CA LEU A 78 -5.20 7.34 -6.09
C LEU A 78 -6.27 8.25 -6.66
N TYR A 79 -7.35 8.42 -5.89
CA TYR A 79 -8.44 9.34 -6.16
C TYR A 79 -8.54 10.43 -5.07
N ASP A 80 -9.19 11.54 -5.39
CA ASP A 80 -9.66 12.50 -4.38
C ASP A 80 -11.06 12.16 -3.86
N ASP A 81 -11.62 13.04 -3.01
CA ASP A 81 -12.93 12.85 -2.41
C ASP A 81 -14.10 13.04 -3.40
N ALA A 82 -13.83 13.53 -4.62
CA ALA A 82 -14.79 13.68 -5.70
C ALA A 82 -14.64 12.57 -6.77
N ASP A 83 -13.89 11.50 -6.46
CA ASP A 83 -13.51 10.41 -7.37
C ASP A 83 -12.76 10.86 -8.63
N ALA A 84 -12.07 12.01 -8.57
CA ALA A 84 -11.15 12.38 -9.64
C ALA A 84 -9.82 11.63 -9.48
N LEU A 85 -9.36 10.99 -10.56
CA LEU A 85 -8.05 10.33 -10.60
C LEU A 85 -6.93 11.35 -10.37
N LEU A 86 -6.09 11.09 -9.37
CA LEU A 86 -4.95 11.93 -9.02
C LEU A 86 -3.61 11.36 -9.46
N VAL A 87 -3.42 10.03 -9.34
CA VAL A 87 -2.18 9.32 -9.70
C VAL A 87 -2.54 7.92 -10.18
N LEU A 88 -1.86 7.48 -11.23
CA LEU A 88 -1.78 6.09 -11.63
C LEU A 88 -0.30 5.70 -11.76
N ILE A 89 0.14 4.76 -10.95
CA ILE A 89 1.41 4.05 -11.07
C ILE A 89 1.08 2.60 -11.41
N ASP A 90 1.60 2.08 -12.50
CA ASP A 90 1.45 0.68 -12.89
C ASP A 90 2.84 0.04 -12.95
N ASP A 91 3.05 -1.02 -12.17
CA ASP A 91 4.32 -1.73 -12.05
C ASP A 91 5.57 -0.81 -12.02
N ASP A 92 5.61 0.09 -11.02
CA ASP A 92 6.64 1.11 -10.80
C ASP A 92 6.73 2.21 -11.88
N GLU A 93 5.90 2.16 -12.92
CA GLU A 93 5.82 3.17 -13.98
C GLU A 93 4.74 4.22 -13.68
N TRP A 94 5.10 5.50 -13.77
CA TRP A 94 4.15 6.59 -13.58
C TRP A 94 3.35 6.84 -14.87
N ILE A 95 2.08 6.45 -14.89
CA ILE A 95 1.21 6.52 -16.08
C ILE A 95 0.40 7.82 -16.13
N SER A 96 -0.13 8.30 -15.00
CA SER A 96 -1.04 9.46 -14.97
C SER A 96 -0.94 10.29 -13.68
N GLY A 97 -1.41 11.54 -13.76
CA GLY A 97 -1.27 12.56 -12.73
C GLY A 97 0.01 13.38 -12.92
N ASP A 98 -0.03 14.68 -12.64
CA ASP A 98 1.16 15.54 -12.74
C ASP A 98 2.16 15.21 -11.61
N PRO A 99 3.34 14.62 -11.91
CA PRO A 99 4.33 14.28 -10.89
C PRO A 99 4.82 15.50 -10.12
N ALA A 100 4.78 16.71 -10.70
CA ALA A 100 5.22 17.93 -10.04
C ALA A 100 4.28 18.32 -8.88
N VAL A 101 3.03 17.89 -8.88
CA VAL A 101 2.10 18.17 -7.78
C VAL A 101 2.41 17.31 -6.56
N TRP A 102 3.01 16.14 -6.78
CA TRP A 102 3.34 15.15 -5.76
C TRP A 102 4.78 15.29 -5.27
N ASP A 103 4.98 15.07 -3.98
CA ASP A 103 6.31 14.89 -3.42
C ASP A 103 6.53 13.39 -3.22
N LEU A 104 7.36 12.83 -4.10
CA LEU A 104 7.86 11.48 -4.01
C LEU A 104 9.18 11.52 -3.24
N GLU A 105 9.27 10.84 -2.12
CA GLU A 105 10.53 10.64 -1.39
C GLU A 105 10.88 9.15 -1.48
N ALA A 106 11.85 8.82 -2.32
CA ALA A 106 12.43 7.49 -2.42
C ALA A 106 13.82 7.49 -1.75
N ASP A 107 14.04 6.53 -0.87
CA ASP A 107 15.30 6.28 -0.17
C ASP A 107 15.56 4.76 -0.14
N TRP A 108 16.73 4.32 0.31
CA TRP A 108 17.05 2.90 0.45
C TRP A 108 15.96 2.18 1.27
N GLN A 109 15.22 1.28 0.62
CA GLN A 109 14.13 0.48 1.18
C GLN A 109 12.94 1.29 1.73
N ARG A 110 12.79 2.55 1.34
CA ARG A 110 11.70 3.42 1.80
C ARG A 110 11.09 4.23 0.67
N LEU A 111 9.77 4.30 0.66
CA LEU A 111 9.00 5.12 -0.27
C LEU A 111 7.94 5.91 0.49
N THR A 112 7.83 7.19 0.21
CA THR A 112 6.72 8.03 0.69
C THR A 112 6.18 8.85 -0.46
N LEU A 113 4.87 8.77 -0.69
CA LEU A 113 4.13 9.62 -1.62
C LEU A 113 3.20 10.53 -0.83
N ARG A 114 3.37 11.84 -0.99
CA ARG A 114 2.55 12.85 -0.31
C ARG A 114 2.11 13.95 -1.27
N ARG A 115 0.86 14.42 -1.11
CA ARG A 115 0.31 15.52 -1.91
C ARG A 115 0.75 16.89 -1.37
N SER A 116 0.85 16.99 -0.05
CA SER A 116 1.24 18.22 0.66
C SER A 116 1.84 17.88 2.03
N LEU A 117 2.27 18.91 2.77
CA LEU A 117 2.78 18.74 4.12
C LEU A 117 1.69 18.12 5.01
N ARG A 118 1.94 16.89 5.49
CA ARG A 118 1.04 16.04 6.32
C ARG A 118 -0.02 15.23 5.55
N ASP A 119 -0.21 15.44 4.25
CA ASP A 119 -1.08 14.60 3.41
C ASP A 119 -0.28 13.46 2.76
N ILE A 120 0.08 12.47 3.58
CA ILE A 120 0.77 11.24 3.14
C ILE A 120 -0.27 10.25 2.66
N ARG A 121 -0.22 9.90 1.37
CA ARG A 121 -1.15 8.94 0.74
C ARG A 121 -0.62 7.53 0.75
N LEU A 122 0.70 7.38 0.63
CA LEU A 122 1.38 6.10 0.72
C LEU A 122 2.69 6.28 1.48
N ARG A 123 3.00 5.34 2.37
CA ARG A 123 4.34 5.15 2.93
C ARG A 123 4.62 3.65 3.05
N LEU A 124 5.75 3.25 2.50
CA LEU A 124 6.26 1.88 2.51
C LEU A 124 7.66 1.89 3.13
N ASP A 125 7.85 1.11 4.19
CA ASP A 125 9.12 0.94 4.89
C ASP A 125 9.50 -0.54 4.85
N ALA A 126 10.37 -0.87 3.91
CA ALA A 126 10.91 -2.20 3.69
C ALA A 126 12.28 -2.40 4.36
N SER A 127 12.76 -1.44 5.17
CA SER A 127 14.04 -1.55 5.90
C SER A 127 13.98 -2.47 7.12
N ARG A 128 12.92 -3.28 7.24
CA ARG A 128 12.59 -4.10 8.41
C ARG A 128 11.69 -5.25 7.97
N PHE A 129 11.69 -6.32 8.78
CA PHE A 129 10.84 -7.47 8.58
C PHE A 129 9.95 -7.71 9.82
N PRO A 130 8.61 -7.82 9.66
CA PRO A 130 7.83 -7.53 8.45
C PRO A 130 7.95 -6.08 8.00
N MET A 131 7.67 -5.84 6.72
CA MET A 131 7.59 -4.50 6.14
C MET A 131 6.40 -3.74 6.73
N ARG A 132 6.46 -2.41 6.68
CA ARG A 132 5.34 -1.56 7.11
C ARG A 132 4.77 -0.79 5.95
N LEU A 133 3.44 -0.77 5.90
CA LEU A 133 2.66 -0.01 4.93
C LEU A 133 1.73 0.94 5.68
N LYS A 134 1.63 2.16 5.19
CA LYS A 134 0.56 3.09 5.52
C LYS A 134 -0.01 3.58 4.20
N ALA A 135 -1.32 3.47 4.04
CA ALA A 135 -1.99 3.97 2.85
C ALA A 135 -3.40 4.43 3.21
N ARG A 136 -3.87 5.46 2.50
CA ARG A 136 -5.27 5.88 2.59
C ARG A 136 -5.85 5.89 1.20
N LEU A 137 -6.66 4.88 0.90
CA LEU A 137 -7.17 4.59 -0.44
C LEU A 137 -8.67 4.87 -0.44
N ARG A 138 -9.14 5.65 -1.43
CA ARG A 138 -10.55 5.99 -1.59
C ARG A 138 -10.96 5.75 -3.03
N LYS A 139 -12.21 5.35 -3.21
CA LYS A 139 -12.91 5.29 -4.50
C LYS A 139 -14.39 5.07 -4.25
N ASN A 140 -15.27 5.72 -5.00
CA ASN A 140 -16.73 5.56 -4.98
C ASN A 140 -17.32 5.65 -3.56
N GLY A 141 -16.83 6.61 -2.77
CA GLY A 141 -17.22 6.79 -1.37
C GLY A 141 -16.61 5.80 -0.36
N ALA A 142 -16.05 4.67 -0.81
CA ALA A 142 -15.38 3.71 0.05
C ALA A 142 -13.99 4.20 0.52
N LEU A 143 -13.54 3.67 1.65
CA LEU A 143 -12.25 3.95 2.25
C LEU A 143 -11.59 2.67 2.76
N ILE A 144 -10.32 2.49 2.36
CA ILE A 144 -9.39 1.55 2.97
C ILE A 144 -8.29 2.39 3.63
N ASP A 145 -8.28 2.45 4.96
CA ASP A 145 -7.26 3.15 5.74
C ASP A 145 -6.34 2.14 6.44
N ILE A 146 -5.11 2.04 5.94
CA ILE A 146 -4.07 1.15 6.45
C ILE A 146 -3.18 1.98 7.36
N THR A 147 -3.16 1.64 8.65
CA THR A 147 -2.40 2.35 9.66
C THR A 147 -1.57 1.38 10.50
N PRO A 148 -0.60 1.87 11.30
CA PRO A 148 0.08 1.03 12.27
C PRO A 148 -0.81 0.38 13.34
N ARG A 149 -2.11 0.75 13.42
CA ARG A 149 -3.07 0.20 14.37
C ARG A 149 -3.96 -0.90 13.77
N GLY A 150 -4.04 -0.97 12.45
CA GLY A 150 -4.93 -1.90 11.78
C GLY A 150 -5.32 -1.42 10.39
N VAL A 151 -6.18 -2.23 9.77
CA VAL A 151 -6.89 -1.90 8.53
C VAL A 151 -8.32 -1.54 8.89
N PHE A 152 -8.73 -0.33 8.52
CA PHE A 152 -10.09 0.17 8.71
C PHE A 152 -10.78 0.26 7.36
N LEU A 153 -11.99 -0.28 7.29
CA LEU A 153 -12.77 -0.42 6.07
C LEU A 153 -14.11 0.27 6.25
N ASP A 154 -14.45 1.12 5.30
CA ASP A 154 -15.73 1.81 5.20
C ASP A 154 -16.21 1.65 3.75
N ASP A 155 -17.40 1.08 3.58
CA ASP A 155 -18.01 0.84 2.28
C ASP A 155 -18.84 2.03 1.78
N GLY A 156 -18.89 3.13 2.54
CA GLY A 156 -19.68 4.32 2.24
C GLY A 156 -21.18 4.17 2.54
N THR A 157 -21.62 3.01 3.03
CA THR A 157 -23.04 2.68 3.27
C THR A 157 -23.37 2.41 4.74
N ARG A 158 -22.36 2.09 5.57
CA ARG A 158 -22.55 1.73 6.99
C ARG A 158 -22.06 2.83 7.94
N ASP A 159 -22.81 3.07 9.02
CA ASP A 159 -22.38 3.95 10.12
C ASP A 159 -21.22 3.37 10.98
N ILE A 160 -20.85 2.11 10.76
CA ILE A 160 -19.83 1.40 11.54
C ILE A 160 -18.71 0.94 10.63
N ALA A 161 -17.51 1.49 10.82
CA ALA A 161 -16.29 1.02 10.18
C ALA A 161 -15.97 -0.41 10.63
N SER A 162 -15.76 -1.31 9.67
CA SER A 162 -15.28 -2.66 9.97
C SER A 162 -13.77 -2.63 10.22
N SER A 163 -13.31 -3.32 11.25
CA SER A 163 -11.87 -3.45 11.55
C SER A 163 -11.48 -4.92 11.62
N LEU A 164 -10.35 -5.24 11.02
CA LEU A 164 -9.70 -6.54 11.17
C LEU A 164 -8.72 -6.48 12.33
N GLN A 165 -8.70 -7.50 13.19
CA GLN A 165 -7.78 -7.57 14.33
C GLN A 165 -7.31 -9.00 14.57
N GLU A 166 -6.04 -9.15 14.96
CA GLU A 166 -5.42 -10.42 15.37
C GLU A 166 -5.38 -11.52 14.29
N LEU A 167 -5.38 -11.10 13.02
CA LEU A 167 -5.35 -11.99 11.86
C LEU A 167 -4.04 -11.86 11.08
N CYS A 168 -3.58 -12.95 10.51
CA CYS A 168 -2.63 -12.96 9.41
C CYS A 168 -3.32 -13.50 8.16
N LEU A 169 -3.43 -12.64 7.15
CA LEU A 169 -4.03 -12.91 5.85
C LEU A 169 -2.96 -13.51 4.94
N VAL A 170 -3.06 -14.80 4.63
CA VAL A 170 -2.07 -15.51 3.84
C VAL A 170 -2.57 -15.73 2.42
N ASN A 171 -1.88 -15.14 1.45
CA ASN A 171 -2.26 -15.16 0.03
C ASN A 171 -3.70 -14.66 -0.19
N MET A 172 -4.04 -13.51 0.41
CA MET A 172 -5.35 -12.87 0.32
C MET A 172 -5.20 -11.35 0.13
N GLY A 173 -6.09 -10.77 -0.68
CA GLY A 173 -6.30 -9.33 -0.78
C GLY A 173 -7.52 -8.86 0.03
N ILE A 174 -7.73 -7.55 0.08
CA ILE A 174 -8.93 -6.93 0.66
C ILE A 174 -9.70 -6.22 -0.45
N HIS A 175 -10.99 -6.54 -0.55
CA HIS A 175 -11.86 -6.04 -1.60
C HIS A 175 -13.12 -5.41 -0.99
N ILE A 176 -13.51 -4.24 -1.50
CA ILE A 176 -14.80 -3.62 -1.21
C ILE A 176 -15.63 -3.59 -2.49
N ASP A 177 -16.87 -4.05 -2.40
CA ASP A 177 -17.91 -3.90 -3.43
C ASP A 177 -18.91 -2.87 -2.92
N THR A 178 -18.92 -1.68 -3.52
CA THR A 178 -19.77 -0.56 -3.07
C THR A 178 -21.23 -0.75 -3.49
N ALA A 179 -21.49 -1.51 -4.56
CA ALA A 179 -22.84 -1.76 -5.03
C ALA A 179 -23.60 -2.70 -4.06
N SER A 180 -22.91 -3.70 -3.51
CA SER A 180 -23.49 -4.63 -2.53
C SER A 180 -23.17 -4.29 -1.08
N GLY A 181 -22.25 -3.36 -0.82
CA GLY A 181 -21.71 -3.09 0.53
C GLY A 181 -20.95 -4.28 1.11
N GLU A 182 -20.36 -5.13 0.27
CA GLU A 182 -19.67 -6.34 0.71
C GLU A 182 -18.17 -6.09 0.87
N ILE A 183 -17.59 -6.60 1.96
CA ILE A 183 -16.14 -6.66 2.16
C ILE A 183 -15.70 -8.11 2.02
N ARG A 184 -14.80 -8.39 1.07
CA ARG A 184 -14.28 -9.72 0.79
C ARG A 184 -12.78 -9.80 1.11
N LEU A 185 -12.40 -10.90 1.75
CA LEU A 185 -11.00 -11.28 1.95
C LEU A 185 -10.69 -12.46 1.04
N GLY A 186 -9.67 -12.36 0.19
CA GLY A 186 -9.30 -13.47 -0.67
C GLY A 186 -8.62 -13.06 -1.97
N GLU A 187 -8.38 -14.04 -2.82
CA GLU A 187 -8.08 -13.85 -4.25
C GLU A 187 -8.94 -14.84 -5.05
N GLU A 188 -8.71 -14.95 -6.36
CA GLU A 188 -9.12 -16.12 -7.15
C GLU A 188 -8.39 -17.43 -6.76
N ARG A 189 -7.34 -17.35 -5.91
CA ARG A 189 -6.49 -18.48 -5.48
C ARG A 189 -6.76 -18.88 -4.03
N GLU A 190 -6.33 -20.09 -3.65
CA GLU A 190 -6.39 -20.56 -2.25
C GLU A 190 -5.64 -19.60 -1.31
N GLY A 191 -6.33 -19.18 -0.24
CA GLY A 191 -5.78 -18.37 0.84
C GLY A 191 -6.05 -19.00 2.21
N VAL A 192 -5.29 -18.60 3.22
CA VAL A 192 -5.46 -19.07 4.61
C VAL A 192 -5.54 -17.89 5.56
N ILE A 193 -6.46 -17.95 6.53
CA ILE A 193 -6.49 -17.01 7.65
C ILE A 193 -5.85 -17.70 8.85
N VAL A 194 -4.83 -17.07 9.42
CA VAL A 194 -4.22 -17.51 10.68
C VAL A 194 -4.64 -16.54 11.78
N SER A 195 -5.37 -17.06 12.77
CA SER A 195 -5.76 -16.32 13.98
C SER A 195 -4.92 -16.82 15.16
N ASP A 196 -4.18 -15.92 15.79
CA ASP A 196 -3.36 -16.20 16.98
C ASP A 196 -3.10 -14.86 17.70
N PRO A 197 -3.39 -14.70 18.99
CA PRO A 197 -3.19 -13.42 19.67
C PRO A 197 -1.72 -13.01 19.74
N ASP A 198 -0.79 -13.98 19.80
CA ASP A 198 0.64 -13.68 19.85
C ASP A 198 1.15 -13.24 18.47
N HIS A 199 1.65 -12.00 18.41
CA HIS A 199 2.04 -11.35 17.15
C HIS A 199 3.14 -12.11 16.39
N LEU A 200 4.12 -12.66 17.11
CA LEU A 200 5.26 -13.36 16.49
C LEU A 200 4.88 -14.78 16.06
N SER A 201 4.13 -15.52 16.89
CA SER A 201 3.56 -16.83 16.55
C SER A 201 2.66 -16.72 15.33
N ARG A 202 1.80 -15.69 15.28
CA ARG A 202 0.92 -15.43 14.14
C ARG A 202 1.69 -15.23 12.84
N LEU A 203 2.75 -14.42 12.87
CA LEU A 203 3.62 -14.21 11.72
C LEU A 203 4.29 -15.51 11.29
N ALA A 204 4.90 -16.24 12.24
CA ALA A 204 5.61 -17.48 11.95
C ALA A 204 4.68 -18.54 11.32
N ARG A 205 3.47 -18.69 11.86
CA ARG A 205 2.44 -19.58 11.32
C ARG A 205 1.96 -19.12 9.94
N GLY A 206 1.79 -17.82 9.75
CA GLY A 206 1.45 -17.22 8.45
C GLY A 206 2.50 -17.52 7.38
N THR A 207 3.78 -17.32 7.69
CA THR A 207 4.90 -17.67 6.80
C THR A 207 4.96 -19.16 6.50
N GLN A 208 4.73 -20.02 7.48
CA GLN A 208 4.67 -21.47 7.26
C GLN A 208 3.49 -21.89 6.37
N ALA A 209 2.30 -21.30 6.60
CA ALA A 209 1.13 -21.54 5.76
C ALA A 209 1.40 -21.09 4.32
N PHE A 210 2.02 -19.93 4.15
CA PHE A 210 2.41 -19.41 2.86
C PHE A 210 3.38 -20.34 2.12
N ALA A 211 4.43 -20.81 2.79
CA ALA A 211 5.38 -21.76 2.22
C ALA A 211 4.70 -23.05 1.73
N LYS A 212 3.72 -23.57 2.50
CA LYS A 212 2.92 -24.74 2.10
C LYS A 212 2.07 -24.47 0.86
N LEU A 213 1.41 -23.31 0.78
CA LEU A 213 0.62 -22.92 -0.38
C LEU A 213 1.51 -22.77 -1.63
N ARG A 214 2.67 -22.13 -1.47
CA ARG A 214 3.62 -21.92 -2.57
C ARG A 214 4.20 -23.23 -3.11
N ALA A 215 4.39 -24.24 -2.26
CA ALA A 215 4.88 -25.56 -2.66
C ALA A 215 3.83 -26.42 -3.41
N ARG A 216 2.56 -26.04 -3.43
CA ARG A 216 1.49 -26.73 -4.17
C ARG A 216 1.29 -26.20 -5.60
N ARG A 217 1.96 -25.09 -5.94
CA ARG A 217 1.94 -24.47 -7.26
C ARG A 217 3.01 -25.09 -8.14
#